data_AF-A0A645EKH6-F1
#
_entry.id   AF-A0A645EKH6-F1
#
_cell.length_a   1.000
_cell.length_b   1.000
_cell.length_c   1.000
_cell.angle_alpha   90.00
_cell.angle_beta   90.00
_cell.angle_gamma   90.00
#
_symmetry.space_group_name_H-M   'P 1'
#
loop_
_entity.id
_entity.type
_entity.pdbx_description
1 polymer ?
#
loop_
_entity_poly.entity_id
_entity_poly.type
_entity_poly.pdbx_seq_one_letter_code
_entity_poly.pdbx_strand_id
1 'polypeptide(L)'
;MEELTDMNNKLFLKLQNSNIVLFYHLILFEAKYPVLFTCLDQNDILYLVSCYTVDAEKRAWIIVETTEETVIKLLENQIQIYSAFTRNDYVYQVIKFIENEPVDTKKFLSEIDIKILPTAGYYMDSDKHEFDDEIAILKARSLLKV
;
A
#
# COMPACT_ATOMS: atom_id res chain seq x y z
N MET A 1 -19.38 11.03 -10.79
CA MET A 1 -18.74 9.70 -10.84
C MET A 1 -17.63 9.81 -11.86
N GLU A 2 -16.49 10.36 -11.46
CA GLU A 2 -15.30 10.47 -12.30
C GLU A 2 -14.34 9.35 -11.92
N GLU A 3 -14.03 8.52 -12.92
CA GLU A 3 -12.71 7.92 -13.19
C GLU A 3 -12.12 6.92 -12.20
N LEU A 4 -12.62 5.68 -12.23
CA LEU A 4 -11.91 4.49 -11.74
C LEU A 4 -10.75 4.05 -12.68
N THR A 5 -10.59 4.68 -13.85
CA THR A 5 -9.65 4.25 -14.90
C THR A 5 -8.36 5.08 -15.02
N ASP A 6 -8.21 6.23 -14.35
CA ASP A 6 -7.10 7.19 -14.60
C ASP A 6 -6.08 7.35 -13.46
N MET A 7 -6.04 6.39 -12.51
CA MET A 7 -5.02 6.37 -11.45
C MET A 7 -3.86 5.40 -11.70
N ASN A 8 -4.00 4.43 -12.61
CA ASN A 8 -2.93 3.48 -12.90
C ASN A 8 -1.72 4.22 -13.48
N ASN A 9 -0.54 3.99 -12.90
CA ASN A 9 0.73 4.65 -13.25
C ASN A 9 0.79 6.16 -12.96
N LYS A 10 -0.18 6.70 -12.23
CA LYS A 10 -0.09 8.08 -11.72
C LYS A 10 0.94 8.13 -10.60
N LEU A 11 1.81 9.14 -10.62
CA LEU A 11 2.77 9.38 -9.54
C LEU A 11 2.03 9.53 -8.20
N PHE A 12 2.33 8.66 -7.25
CA PHE A 12 1.86 8.75 -5.88
C PHE A 12 2.81 9.60 -5.04
N LEU A 13 4.09 9.19 -4.96
CA LEU A 13 5.04 9.77 -4.02
C LEU A 13 6.48 9.51 -4.46
N LYS A 14 7.38 10.43 -4.14
CA LYS A 14 8.83 10.21 -4.18
C LYS A 14 9.36 10.08 -2.76
N LEU A 15 9.99 8.96 -2.43
CA LEU A 15 10.71 8.74 -1.18
C LEU A 15 12.11 9.35 -1.35
N GLN A 16 12.29 10.55 -0.81
CA GLN A 16 13.45 11.40 -1.07
C GLN A 16 14.74 10.74 -0.56
N ASN A 17 14.68 10.09 0.61
CA ASN A 17 15.86 9.46 1.22
C ASN A 17 16.27 8.14 0.56
N SER A 18 15.34 7.49 -0.16
CA SER A 18 15.53 6.15 -0.72
C SER A 18 15.65 6.14 -2.25
N ASN A 19 15.45 7.28 -2.91
CA ASN A 19 15.38 7.40 -4.38
C ASN A 19 14.36 6.43 -5.01
N ILE A 20 13.24 6.19 -4.31
CA ILE A 20 12.13 5.35 -4.77
C ILE A 20 11.02 6.27 -5.25
N VAL A 21 10.52 6.04 -6.46
CA VAL A 21 9.40 6.78 -7.05
C VAL A 21 8.22 5.82 -7.16
N LEU A 22 7.21 6.03 -6.33
CA LEU A 22 6.03 5.18 -6.26
C LEU A 22 4.93 5.71 -7.16
N PHE A 23 4.35 4.82 -7.96
CA PHE A 23 3.19 5.05 -8.80
C PHE A 23 2.02 4.21 -8.29
N TYR A 24 0.81 4.74 -8.34
CA TYR A 24 -0.39 3.97 -8.01
C TYR A 24 -0.54 2.76 -8.94
N HIS A 25 -0.92 1.62 -8.35
CA HIS A 25 -1.15 0.37 -9.06
C HIS A 25 -2.57 -0.17 -8.89
N LEU A 26 -3.02 -0.45 -7.66
CA LEU A 26 -4.40 -0.88 -7.39
C LEU A 26 -4.90 -0.21 -6.11
N ILE A 27 -6.11 0.34 -6.13
CA ILE A 27 -6.77 0.85 -4.93
C ILE A 27 -7.64 -0.27 -4.36
N LEU A 28 -7.31 -0.74 -3.14
CA LEU A 28 -7.97 -1.89 -2.52
C LEU A 28 -9.05 -1.47 -1.54
N PHE A 29 -8.91 -0.28 -0.96
CA PHE A 29 -9.92 0.32 -0.10
C PHE A 29 -9.82 1.85 -0.17
N GLU A 30 -10.95 2.49 -0.48
CA GLU A 30 -11.09 3.94 -0.58
C GLU A 30 -12.24 4.44 0.29
N ALA A 31 -12.02 5.60 0.92
CA ALA A 31 -13.07 6.36 1.56
C ALA A 31 -13.19 7.73 0.87
N LYS A 32 -12.75 8.82 1.52
CA LYS A 32 -12.54 10.11 0.85
C LYS A 32 -11.22 10.14 0.05
N TYR A 33 -10.29 9.28 0.44
CA TYR A 33 -8.96 9.10 -0.16
C TYR A 33 -8.62 7.60 -0.11
N PRO A 34 -7.69 7.13 -0.94
CA PRO A 34 -7.15 5.78 -0.83
C PRO A 34 -6.58 5.51 0.56
N VAL A 35 -7.11 4.50 1.22
CA VAL A 35 -6.70 4.08 2.57
C VAL A 35 -5.76 2.89 2.49
N LEU A 36 -6.10 1.88 1.67
CA LEU A 36 -5.26 0.72 1.42
C LEU A 36 -5.11 0.53 -0.09
N PHE A 37 -3.88 0.47 -0.57
CA PHE A 37 -3.61 0.37 -2.00
C PHE A 37 -2.22 -0.21 -2.24
N THR A 38 -1.95 -0.60 -3.49
CA THR A 38 -0.62 -1.01 -3.93
C THR A 38 0.01 0.05 -4.81
N CYS A 39 1.34 0.09 -4.77
CA CYS A 39 2.17 0.90 -5.65
C CYS A 39 3.21 0.04 -6.36
N LEU A 40 3.67 0.53 -7.50
CA LEU A 40 4.87 0.06 -8.17
C LEU A 40 5.93 1.14 -8.11
N ASP A 41 7.19 0.75 -7.94
CA ASP A 41 8.30 1.68 -8.15
C ASP A 41 8.82 1.65 -9.60
N GLN A 42 9.81 2.48 -9.89
CA GLN A 42 10.43 2.57 -11.21
C GLN A 42 11.13 1.27 -11.67
N ASN A 43 11.37 0.31 -10.77
CA ASN A 43 11.98 -0.98 -11.03
C ASN A 43 10.95 -2.11 -11.02
N ASP A 44 9.65 -1.78 -11.05
CA ASP A 44 8.57 -2.74 -11.01
C ASP A 44 8.54 -3.56 -9.70
N ILE A 45 9.02 -3.00 -8.59
CA ILE A 45 8.85 -3.59 -7.25
C ILE A 45 7.48 -3.21 -6.70
N LEU A 46 6.78 -4.20 -6.13
CA LEU A 46 5.43 -4.02 -5.59
C LEU A 46 5.48 -3.61 -4.12
N TYR A 47 4.68 -2.62 -3.77
CA TYR A 47 4.54 -2.12 -2.40
C TYR A 47 3.07 -2.12 -1.97
N LEU A 48 2.82 -2.41 -0.69
CA LEU A 48 1.53 -2.22 -0.04
C LEU A 48 1.59 -0.97 0.82
N VAL A 49 0.56 -0.13 0.71
CA VAL A 49 0.48 1.17 1.38
C VAL A 49 -0.78 1.25 2.21
N SER A 50 -0.66 1.64 3.48
CA SER A 50 -1.78 1.96 4.37
C SER A 50 -1.67 3.39 4.85
N CYS A 51 -2.73 4.18 4.67
CA CYS A 51 -2.86 5.51 5.23
C CYS A 51 -3.42 5.41 6.66
N TYR A 52 -2.63 5.85 7.66
CA TYR A 52 -3.03 5.78 9.07
C TYR A 52 -3.36 7.15 9.67
N THR A 53 -3.09 8.24 8.96
CA THR A 53 -3.50 9.57 9.38
C THR A 53 -3.84 10.42 8.18
N VAL A 54 -5.02 11.03 8.22
CA VAL A 54 -5.43 12.12 7.35
C VAL A 54 -6.15 13.15 8.21
N ASP A 55 -5.59 14.35 8.30
CA ASP A 55 -6.20 15.48 8.98
C ASP A 55 -6.07 16.74 8.13
N ALA A 56 -6.41 17.90 8.72
CA ALA A 56 -6.36 19.19 8.03
C ALA A 56 -4.92 19.70 7.79
N GLU A 57 -3.90 19.07 8.38
CA GLU A 57 -2.51 19.53 8.33
C GLU A 57 -1.61 18.56 7.56
N LYS A 58 -1.89 17.25 7.65
CA LYS A 58 -1.00 16.22 7.13
C LYS A 58 -1.71 14.93 6.70
N ARG A 59 -0.95 14.14 5.96
CA ARG A 59 -1.23 12.74 5.64
C ARG A 59 -0.03 11.89 5.98
N ALA A 60 -0.28 10.67 6.46
CA ALA A 60 0.78 9.76 6.81
C ALA A 60 0.47 8.32 6.38
N TRP A 61 1.52 7.62 5.97
CA TRP A 61 1.44 6.27 5.41
C TRP A 61 2.52 5.36 5.98
N ILE A 62 2.17 4.08 6.09
CA ILE A 62 3.14 3.00 6.19
C ILE A 62 3.19 2.29 4.84
N ILE A 63 4.40 2.05 4.36
CA ILE A 63 4.67 1.42 3.08
C ILE A 63 5.61 0.25 3.31
N VAL A 64 5.25 -0.90 2.76
CA VAL A 64 6.08 -2.11 2.80
C VAL A 64 6.24 -2.66 1.40
N GLU A 65 7.43 -3.17 1.08
CA GLU A 65 7.60 -4.03 -0.08
C GLU A 65 6.73 -5.28 0.09
N THR A 66 6.18 -5.81 -0.98
CA THR A 66 5.29 -6.98 -0.93
C THR A 66 5.34 -7.78 -2.22
N THR A 67 4.59 -8.88 -2.26
CA THR A 67 4.47 -9.74 -3.44
C THR A 67 3.03 -9.85 -3.88
N GLU A 68 2.83 -10.21 -5.15
CA GLU A 68 1.52 -10.47 -5.73
C GLU A 68 0.78 -11.55 -4.92
N GLU A 69 1.48 -12.63 -4.53
CA GLU A 69 0.94 -13.69 -3.67
C GLU A 69 0.45 -13.15 -2.31
N THR A 70 1.22 -12.24 -1.69
CA THR A 70 0.83 -11.65 -0.40
C THR A 70 -0.44 -10.84 -0.53
N VAL A 71 -0.54 -10.02 -1.59
CA VAL A 71 -1.73 -9.18 -1.82
C VAL A 71 -2.93 -10.05 -2.19
N ILE A 72 -2.77 -11.08 -3.03
CA ILE A 72 -3.86 -12.03 -3.34
C ILE A 72 -4.37 -12.70 -2.06
N LYS A 73 -3.48 -13.21 -1.20
CA LYS A 73 -3.86 -13.80 0.10
C LYS A 73 -4.61 -12.83 1.00
N LEU A 74 -4.25 -11.55 0.95
CA LEU A 74 -4.95 -10.51 1.68
C LEU A 74 -6.39 -10.31 1.14
N LEU A 75 -6.53 -10.19 -0.17
CA LEU A 75 -7.83 -9.97 -0.85
C LEU A 75 -8.76 -11.19 -0.75
N GLU A 76 -8.20 -12.39 -0.68
CA GLU A 76 -8.95 -13.65 -0.49
C GLU A 76 -9.22 -13.97 1.01
N ASN A 77 -9.01 -13.02 1.93
CA ASN A 77 -9.16 -13.19 3.38
C ASN A 77 -8.34 -14.34 3.99
N GLN A 78 -7.23 -14.74 3.38
CA GLN A 78 -6.36 -15.80 3.90
C GLN A 78 -5.35 -15.29 4.94
N ILE A 79 -5.01 -14.01 4.90
CA ILE A 79 -4.16 -13.34 5.89
C ILE A 79 -4.81 -12.04 6.40
N GLN A 80 -4.46 -11.66 7.62
CA GLN A 80 -4.88 -10.38 8.19
C GLN A 80 -4.17 -9.21 7.51
N ILE A 81 -4.81 -8.04 7.50
CA ILE A 81 -4.20 -6.80 6.99
C ILE A 81 -2.90 -6.52 7.74
N TYR A 82 -2.92 -6.61 9.08
CA TYR A 82 -1.72 -6.45 9.90
C TYR A 82 -0.57 -7.37 9.47
N SER A 83 -0.86 -8.66 9.25
CA SER A 83 0.15 -9.63 8.83
C SER A 83 0.80 -9.28 7.51
N ALA A 84 0.09 -8.67 6.56
CA ALA A 84 0.66 -8.22 5.29
C ALA A 84 1.71 -7.09 5.46
N PHE A 85 1.60 -6.28 6.52
CA PHE A 85 2.56 -5.21 6.85
C PHE A 85 3.72 -5.67 7.75
N THR A 86 3.65 -6.86 8.33
CA THR A 86 4.65 -7.36 9.28
C THR A 86 5.44 -8.57 8.78
N ARG A 87 5.40 -8.86 7.47
CA ARG A 87 6.20 -9.97 6.88
C ARG A 87 7.67 -9.61 6.67
N ASN A 88 7.97 -8.31 6.59
CA ASN A 88 9.31 -7.79 6.34
C ASN A 88 9.87 -7.08 7.58
N ASP A 89 11.18 -7.15 7.75
CA ASP A 89 11.87 -6.50 8.85
C ASP A 89 11.91 -4.97 8.73
N TYR A 90 11.65 -4.43 7.53
CA TYR A 90 11.71 -3.01 7.26
C TYR A 90 10.39 -2.47 6.72
N VAL A 91 10.08 -1.25 7.14
CA VAL A 91 8.96 -0.48 6.60
C VAL A 91 9.41 0.96 6.32
N TYR A 92 8.72 1.65 5.43
CA TYR A 92 8.84 3.09 5.28
C TYR A 92 7.67 3.77 5.98
N GLN A 93 8.00 4.66 6.92
CA GLN A 93 7.05 5.59 7.50
C GLN A 93 7.17 6.92 6.76
N VAL A 94 6.05 7.41 6.23
CA VAL A 94 5.99 8.66 5.49
C VAL A 94 5.02 9.62 6.13
N ILE A 95 5.40 10.89 6.26
CA ILE A 95 4.52 11.99 6.67
C ILE A 95 4.64 13.12 5.64
N LYS A 96 3.50 13.59 5.13
CA LYS A 96 3.40 14.75 4.23
C LYS A 96 2.49 15.81 4.85
N PHE A 97 3.07 16.94 5.21
CA PHE A 97 2.32 18.15 5.55
C PHE A 97 1.87 18.86 4.27
N ILE A 98 0.77 19.62 4.32
CA ILE A 98 0.17 20.23 3.11
C ILE A 98 1.16 21.06 2.29
N GLU A 99 2.01 21.85 2.95
CA GLU A 99 2.93 22.79 2.28
C GLU A 99 4.37 22.27 2.18
N ASN A 100 4.63 21.03 2.58
CA ASN A 100 5.98 20.48 2.66
C ASN A 100 6.16 19.28 1.74
N GLU A 101 7.41 19.08 1.33
CA GLU A 101 7.84 17.81 0.76
C GLU A 101 7.60 16.66 1.77
N PRO A 102 7.27 15.45 1.29
CA PRO A 102 7.11 14.29 2.14
C PRO A 102 8.43 13.95 2.85
N VAL A 103 8.33 13.62 4.13
CA VAL A 103 9.43 13.10 4.93
C VAL A 103 9.25 11.59 5.02
N ASP A 104 10.17 10.83 4.43
CA ASP A 104 10.21 9.37 4.50
C ASP A 104 11.34 8.89 5.41
N THR A 105 11.07 7.85 6.20
CA THR A 105 12.08 7.18 7.01
C THR A 105 11.92 5.67 6.88
N LYS A 106 12.99 5.00 6.44
CA LYS A 106 13.09 3.54 6.51
C LYS A 106 13.45 3.15 7.94
N LYS A 107 12.64 2.29 8.55
CA LYS A 107 12.81 1.83 9.93
C LYS A 107 12.73 0.31 10.01
N PHE A 108 13.37 -0.26 11.02
CA PHE A 108 13.03 -1.63 11.38
C PHE A 108 11.60 -1.68 11.91
N LEU A 109 10.87 -2.76 11.61
CA LEU A 109 9.50 -2.94 12.07
C LEU A 109 9.41 -2.88 13.60
N SER A 110 10.44 -3.36 14.31
CA SER A 110 10.53 -3.29 15.78
C SER A 110 10.61 -1.88 16.34
N GLU A 111 10.93 -0.88 15.52
CA GLU A 111 11.03 0.54 15.90
C GLU A 111 9.74 1.33 15.60
N ILE A 112 8.74 0.68 15.01
CA ILE A 112 7.46 1.29 14.65
C ILE A 112 6.50 1.23 15.84
N ASP A 113 5.82 2.35 16.11
CA ASP A 113 4.69 2.34 17.03
C ASP A 113 3.56 1.49 16.44
N ILE A 114 3.23 0.38 17.09
CA ILE A 114 2.19 -0.56 16.65
C ILE A 114 0.84 0.12 16.37
N LYS A 115 0.56 1.27 16.99
CA LYS A 115 -0.68 2.04 16.79
C LYS A 115 -0.84 2.62 15.39
N ILE A 116 0.24 2.71 14.61
CA ILE A 116 0.18 3.22 13.23
C ILE A 116 0.07 2.10 12.19
N LEU A 117 0.20 0.84 12.62
CA LEU A 117 -0.05 -0.32 11.78
C LEU A 117 -1.56 -0.60 11.70
N PRO A 118 -2.02 -1.33 10.66
CA PRO A 118 -3.39 -1.82 10.63
C PRO A 118 -3.73 -2.60 11.91
N THR A 119 -4.98 -2.52 12.35
CA THR A 119 -5.35 -3.19 13.61
C THR A 119 -5.24 -4.71 13.46
N ALA A 120 -4.56 -5.37 14.40
CA ALA A 120 -4.43 -6.82 14.40
C ALA A 120 -5.80 -7.52 14.54
N GLY A 121 -5.95 -8.69 13.92
CA GLY A 121 -7.20 -9.47 13.92
C GLY A 121 -8.18 -9.14 12.79
N TYR A 122 -7.96 -8.06 12.03
CA TYR A 122 -8.82 -7.69 10.91
C TYR A 122 -8.32 -8.26 9.58
N TYR A 123 -9.26 -8.86 8.85
CA TYR A 123 -9.11 -9.27 7.45
C TYR A 123 -9.70 -8.18 6.54
N MET A 124 -9.59 -8.35 5.22
CA MET A 124 -10.29 -7.46 4.28
C MET A 124 -11.81 -7.52 4.46
N ASP A 125 -12.32 -8.64 4.97
CA ASP A 125 -13.76 -8.94 5.09
C ASP A 125 -14.48 -8.81 3.75
N SER A 126 -13.77 -9.25 2.70
CA SER A 126 -14.22 -9.13 1.32
C SER A 126 -15.39 -10.05 0.99
N ASP A 127 -16.34 -9.52 0.23
CA ASP A 127 -17.43 -10.28 -0.36
C ASP A 127 -16.90 -11.21 -1.47
N LYS A 128 -17.67 -12.26 -1.74
CA LYS A 128 -17.33 -13.18 -2.82
C LYS A 128 -17.28 -12.42 -4.15
N HIS A 129 -16.18 -12.58 -4.89
CA HIS A 129 -15.92 -11.92 -6.17
C HIS A 129 -15.65 -10.41 -6.08
N GLU A 130 -15.51 -9.82 -4.88
CA GLU A 130 -15.25 -8.38 -4.73
C GLU A 130 -13.95 -7.95 -5.41
N PHE A 131 -12.91 -8.78 -5.35
CA PHE A 131 -11.55 -8.47 -5.84
C PHE A 131 -11.09 -9.32 -7.03
N ASP A 132 -12.02 -9.91 -7.79
CA ASP A 132 -11.66 -10.83 -8.89
C ASP A 132 -10.81 -10.14 -9.96
N ASP A 133 -11.07 -8.88 -10.26
CA ASP A 133 -10.34 -8.09 -11.26
C ASP A 133 -8.92 -7.76 -10.78
N GLU A 134 -8.76 -7.30 -9.54
CA GLU A 134 -7.46 -7.02 -8.90
C GLU A 134 -6.62 -8.30 -8.82
N ILE A 135 -7.24 -9.41 -8.44
CA ILE A 135 -6.59 -10.72 -8.37
C ILE A 135 -6.13 -11.16 -9.78
N ALA A 136 -6.93 -10.95 -10.82
CA ALA A 136 -6.55 -11.27 -12.19
C ALA A 136 -5.32 -10.45 -12.65
N ILE A 137 -5.29 -9.15 -12.32
CA ILE A 137 -4.14 -8.26 -12.62
C ILE A 137 -2.88 -8.76 -11.90
N LEU A 138 -2.98 -9.07 -10.60
CA LEU A 138 -1.85 -9.57 -9.80
C LEU A 138 -1.34 -10.92 -10.31
N LYS A 139 -2.23 -11.83 -10.72
CA LYS A 139 -1.86 -13.12 -11.30
C LYS A 139 -1.15 -12.96 -12.64
N ALA A 140 -1.68 -12.13 -13.54
CA ALA A 140 -1.04 -11.85 -14.84
C ALA A 140 0.36 -11.26 -14.65
N ARG A 141 0.51 -10.32 -13.71
CA ARG A 141 1.78 -9.71 -13.34
C ARG A 141 2.80 -10.74 -12.82
N SER A 142 2.38 -11.64 -11.94
CA SER A 142 3.26 -12.69 -11.40
C SER A 142 3.81 -13.62 -12.49
N LEU A 143 3.07 -13.83 -13.59
CA LEU A 143 3.49 -14.68 -14.71
C LEU A 143 4.51 -13.99 -15.64
N LEU A 144 4.50 -12.65 -15.69
CA LEU A 144 5.42 -11.87 -16.54
C LEU A 144 6.82 -11.70 -15.94
N LYS A 145 7.00 -12.03 -14.67
CA LYS A 145 8.29 -11.96 -13.95
C LYS A 145 9.12 -13.25 -14.03
N VAL A 146 8.62 -14.27 -14.75
CA VAL A 146 9.28 -15.58 -14.93
C VAL A 146 10.15 -15.59 -16.18
#